data_AF-A0A447JAG1-F1
#
_entry.id   AF-A0A447JAG1-F1
#
_cell.length_a   1.000
_cell.length_b   1.000
_cell.length_c   1.000
_cell.angle_alpha   90.00
_cell.angle_beta   90.00
_cell.angle_gamma   90.00
#
_symmetry.space_group_name_H-M   'P 1'
#
loop_
_entity.id
_entity.type
_entity.pdbx_description
1 polymer ?
#
loop_
_entity_poly.entity_id
_entity_poly.type
_entity_poly.pdbx_seq_one_letter_code
_entity_poly.pdbx_strand_id
1 'polypeptide(L)'
;MMETQKPSLTLICAALFIIAVFVISRGTLHELRWRGNFADTWYLYCGPMVFICAISLFTVVKNKLNARTLPGLGLISRHSLGIYGFHALIIHALRTNGLELKRWPPLDIVWVFAATVTGSLLLSMLLQRIDKRKWVS
;
A
#
# COMPACT_ATOMS: atom_id res chain seq x y z
N MET A 1 25.68 6.12 3.55
CA MET A 1 24.24 6.34 3.77
C MET A 1 23.83 7.65 3.11
N MET A 2 22.71 7.72 2.41
CA MET A 2 22.28 8.94 1.70
C MET A 2 21.73 9.99 2.69
N GLU A 3 22.38 11.15 2.77
CA GLU A 3 22.03 12.29 3.64
C GLU A 3 20.81 13.04 3.12
N THR A 4 19.61 12.57 3.50
CA THR A 4 18.33 13.14 3.05
C THR A 4 17.63 14.03 4.07
N GLN A 5 18.13 14.17 5.30
CA GLN A 5 17.39 14.77 6.43
C GLN A 5 17.22 16.31 6.38
N LYS A 6 17.33 16.94 5.22
CA LYS A 6 17.09 18.38 5.07
C LYS A 6 15.58 18.67 5.03
N PRO A 7 15.08 19.67 5.78
CA PRO A 7 13.66 20.01 5.80
C PRO A 7 13.17 20.51 4.43
N SER A 8 14.01 21.27 3.72
CA SER A 8 13.74 21.74 2.36
C SER A 8 13.57 20.58 1.36
N LEU A 9 14.45 19.58 1.43
CA LEU A 9 14.36 18.39 0.57
C LEU A 9 13.06 17.62 0.83
N THR A 10 12.67 17.47 2.10
CA THR A 10 11.42 16.79 2.47
C THR A 10 10.20 17.53 1.91
N LEU A 11 10.21 18.86 1.96
CA LEU A 11 9.12 19.69 1.43
C LEU A 11 9.04 19.61 -0.10
N ILE A 12 10.18 19.65 -0.80
CA ILE A 12 10.25 19.47 -2.26
C ILE A 12 9.73 18.08 -2.64
N CYS A 13 10.17 17.02 -1.97
CA CYS A 13 9.68 15.67 -2.23
C CYS A 13 8.18 15.52 -1.94
N ALA A 14 7.66 16.16 -0.89
CA ALA A 14 6.22 16.15 -0.62
C ALA A 14 5.43 16.86 -1.73
N ALA A 15 5.92 18.01 -2.22
CA ALA A 15 5.30 18.73 -3.34
C ALA A 15 5.36 17.90 -4.63
N LEU A 16 6.52 17.33 -4.96
CA LEU A 16 6.70 16.45 -6.12
C LEU A 16 5.78 15.23 -6.06
N PHE A 17 5.63 14.62 -4.90
CA PHE A 17 4.69 13.52 -4.69
C PHE A 17 3.25 13.93 -5.00
N ILE A 18 2.77 15.05 -4.46
CA ILE A 18 1.41 15.56 -4.71
C ILE A 18 1.20 15.87 -6.20
N ILE A 19 2.17 16.53 -6.83
CA ILE A 19 2.11 16.85 -8.27
C ILE A 19 2.09 15.57 -9.11
N ALA A 20 2.94 14.59 -8.78
CA ALA A 20 2.98 13.33 -9.50
C ALA A 20 1.66 12.56 -9.40
N VAL A 21 1.07 12.48 -8.19
CA VAL A 21 -0.25 11.88 -7.97
C VAL A 21 -1.33 12.60 -8.79
N PHE A 22 -1.30 13.94 -8.82
CA PHE A 22 -2.26 14.72 -9.62
C PHE A 22 -2.12 14.44 -11.12
N VAL A 23 -0.90 14.42 -11.65
CA VAL A 23 -0.63 14.13 -13.07
C VAL A 23 -1.07 12.70 -13.43
N ILE A 24 -0.73 11.71 -12.61
CA ILE A 24 -1.15 10.31 -12.83
C ILE A 24 -2.68 10.22 -12.84
N SER A 25 -3.34 10.77 -11.81
CA SER A 25 -4.80 10.73 -11.69
C SER A 25 -5.50 11.41 -12.87
N ARG A 26 -5.05 12.61 -13.26
CA ARG A 26 -5.65 13.36 -14.37
C ARG A 26 -5.35 12.73 -15.73
N GLY A 27 -4.14 12.23 -15.94
CA GLY A 27 -3.73 11.53 -17.15
C GLY A 27 -4.56 10.25 -17.35
N THR A 28 -4.68 9.42 -16.32
CA THR A 28 -5.51 8.22 -16.34
C THR A 28 -6.98 8.55 -16.57
N LEU A 29 -7.52 9.59 -15.93
CA LEU A 29 -8.92 10.02 -16.14
C LEU A 29 -9.15 10.54 -17.56
N HIS A 30 -8.17 11.27 -18.13
CA HIS A 30 -8.26 11.77 -19.50
C HIS A 30 -8.27 10.62 -20.51
N GLU A 31 -7.34 9.66 -20.37
CA GLU A 31 -7.31 8.47 -21.23
C GLU A 31 -8.58 7.62 -21.08
N LEU A 32 -9.10 7.45 -19.87
CA LEU A 32 -10.34 6.71 -19.61
C LEU A 32 -11.53 7.35 -20.36
N ARG A 33 -11.64 8.68 -20.33
CA ARG A 33 -12.71 9.42 -21.02
C ARG A 33 -12.54 9.40 -22.54
N TRP A 34 -11.31 9.50 -23.01
CA TRP A 34 -11.00 9.57 -24.44
C TRP A 34 -11.15 8.21 -25.13
N ARG A 35 -10.61 7.15 -24.53
CA ARG A 35 -10.63 5.79 -25.09
C ARG A 35 -11.86 4.99 -24.70
N GLY A 36 -12.63 5.46 -23.72
CA GLY A 36 -13.74 4.70 -23.12
C GLY A 36 -13.29 3.45 -22.34
N ASN A 37 -11.99 3.27 -22.15
CA ASN A 37 -11.39 2.13 -21.45
C ASN A 37 -10.19 2.58 -20.62
N PHE A 38 -9.90 1.85 -19.56
CA PHE A 38 -8.75 2.10 -18.69
C PHE A 38 -7.46 1.74 -19.44
N ALA A 39 -6.66 2.76 -19.75
CA ALA A 39 -5.34 2.58 -20.33
C ALA A 39 -4.26 2.83 -19.27
N ASP A 40 -3.39 1.85 -19.07
CA ASP A 40 -2.31 1.89 -18.08
C ASP A 40 -1.19 2.88 -18.43
N THR A 41 -1.29 3.65 -19.51
CA THR A 41 -0.23 4.53 -20.01
C THR A 41 0.30 5.48 -18.93
N TRP A 42 -0.58 6.06 -18.12
CA TRP A 42 -0.22 6.98 -17.03
C TRP A 42 -0.01 6.27 -15.68
N TYR A 43 -0.51 5.04 -15.54
CA TYR A 43 -0.45 4.23 -14.32
C TYR A 43 0.50 3.02 -14.46
N LEU A 44 1.40 3.06 -15.44
CA LEU A 44 2.37 2.00 -15.65
C LEU A 44 3.36 1.98 -14.49
N TYR A 45 3.56 0.82 -13.85
CA TYR A 45 4.45 0.70 -12.69
C TYR A 45 5.87 1.21 -12.96
N CYS A 46 6.40 0.97 -14.15
CA CYS A 46 7.72 1.44 -14.58
C CYS A 46 7.68 2.81 -15.29
N GLY A 47 6.55 3.52 -15.23
CA GLY A 47 6.39 4.84 -15.83
C GLY A 47 7.19 5.91 -15.09
N PRO A 48 7.68 6.95 -15.79
CA PRO A 48 8.51 7.99 -15.19
C PRO A 48 7.80 8.72 -14.05
N MET A 49 6.49 8.98 -14.17
CA MET A 49 5.71 9.64 -13.14
C MET A 49 5.53 8.77 -11.89
N VAL A 50 5.27 7.47 -12.07
CA VAL A 50 5.13 6.52 -10.95
C VAL A 50 6.45 6.36 -10.22
N PHE A 51 7.56 6.32 -10.95
CA PHE A 51 8.91 6.26 -10.37
C PHE A 51 9.25 7.52 -9.55
N ILE A 52 9.01 8.71 -10.09
CA ILE A 52 9.21 9.98 -9.38
C ILE A 52 8.33 10.03 -8.12
N CYS A 53 7.08 9.60 -8.24
CA CYS A 53 6.14 9.50 -7.12
C CYS A 53 6.70 8.58 -6.01
N ALA A 54 7.16 7.38 -6.38
CA ALA A 54 7.69 6.38 -5.45
C ALA A 54 8.95 6.88 -4.71
N ILE A 55 9.93 7.46 -5.41
CA ILE A 55 11.15 7.97 -4.77
C ILE A 55 10.86 9.19 -3.88
N SER A 56 9.96 10.06 -4.33
CA SER A 56 9.55 11.23 -3.56
C SER A 56 8.87 10.82 -2.26
N LEU A 57 7.91 9.89 -2.32
CA LEU A 57 7.24 9.34 -1.14
C LEU A 57 8.23 8.62 -0.21
N PHE A 58 9.10 7.78 -0.77
CA PHE A 58 10.13 7.06 -0.01
C PHE A 58 11.01 8.04 0.77
N THR A 59 11.43 9.14 0.15
CA THR A 59 12.27 10.16 0.79
C THR A 59 11.53 10.86 1.93
N VAL A 60 10.26 11.22 1.74
CA VAL A 60 9.41 11.81 2.79
C VAL A 60 9.25 10.85 3.97
N VAL A 61 8.89 9.59 3.69
CA VAL A 61 8.69 8.55 4.70
C VAL A 61 9.99 8.30 5.46
N LYS A 62 11.11 8.13 4.77
CA LYS A 62 12.43 7.96 5.40
C LYS A 62 12.78 9.15 6.29
N ASN A 63 12.54 10.38 5.86
CA ASN A 63 12.93 11.56 6.63
C ASN A 63 12.03 11.81 7.85
N LYS A 64 10.76 11.38 7.82
CA LYS A 64 9.78 11.64 8.89
C LYS A 64 9.51 10.45 9.81
N LEU A 65 9.45 9.24 9.25
CA LEU A 65 9.07 8.02 9.99
C LEU A 65 10.28 7.17 10.42
N ASN A 66 11.49 7.41 9.91
CA ASN A 66 12.68 6.64 10.30
C ASN A 66 13.29 7.08 11.66
N ALA A 67 12.69 8.05 12.34
CA ALA A 67 13.18 8.52 13.64
C ALA A 67 12.94 7.48 14.75
N ARG A 68 11.84 6.73 14.69
CA ARG A 68 11.50 5.64 15.62
C ARG A 68 10.68 4.58 14.89
N THR A 69 10.88 3.32 15.25
CA THR A 69 9.97 2.25 14.81
C THR A 69 8.57 2.52 15.35
N LEU A 70 7.57 2.62 14.48
CA LEU A 70 6.19 2.82 14.91
C LEU A 70 5.72 1.57 15.70
N PRO A 71 5.00 1.77 16.82
CA PRO A 71 4.46 0.65 17.58
C PRO A 71 3.53 -0.18 16.69
N GLY A 72 3.63 -1.51 16.79
CA GLY A 72 2.83 -2.44 16.00
C GLY A 72 3.41 -2.81 14.62
N LEU A 73 4.21 -1.97 13.97
CA LEU A 73 4.85 -2.33 12.68
C LEU A 73 5.76 -3.56 12.80
N GLY A 74 6.47 -3.69 13.93
CA GLY A 74 7.31 -4.86 14.19
C GLY A 74 6.51 -6.17 14.29
N LEU A 75 5.26 -6.11 14.78
CA LEU A 75 4.39 -7.27 14.86
C LEU A 75 3.92 -7.72 13.48
N ILE A 76 3.48 -6.75 12.67
CA ILE A 76 3.06 -6.98 11.27
C ILE A 76 4.23 -7.50 10.45
N SER A 77 5.42 -6.90 10.61
CA SER A 77 6.63 -7.30 9.87
C SER A 77 7.08 -8.73 10.16
N ARG A 78 6.87 -9.26 11.37
CA ARG A 78 7.20 -10.66 11.72
C ARG A 78 6.24 -11.67 11.12
N HIS A 79 5.03 -11.24 10.76
CA HIS A 79 4.00 -12.07 10.16
C HIS A 79 3.79 -11.73 8.69
N SER A 80 4.73 -11.01 8.06
CA SER A 80 4.56 -10.48 6.70
C SER A 80 4.36 -11.59 5.66
N LEU A 81 5.07 -12.71 5.78
CA LEU A 81 4.90 -13.85 4.87
C LEU A 81 3.53 -14.51 5.05
N GLY A 82 3.08 -14.70 6.29
CA GLY A 82 1.73 -15.20 6.57
C GLY A 82 0.65 -14.25 6.08
N ILE A 83 0.82 -12.94 6.27
CA ILE A 83 -0.09 -11.92 5.74
C ILE A 83 -0.13 -11.99 4.21
N TYR A 84 1.02 -12.12 3.56
CA TYR A 84 1.11 -12.30 2.12
C TYR A 84 0.41 -13.58 1.63
N GLY A 85 0.44 -14.69 2.39
CA GLY A 85 -0.31 -15.89 2.01
C GLY A 85 -1.82 -15.75 2.21
N PHE A 86 -2.25 -15.23 3.35
CA PHE A 86 -3.67 -15.22 3.73
C PHE A 86 -4.49 -14.09 3.12
N HIS A 87 -3.87 -12.96 2.75
CA HIS A 87 -4.63 -11.78 2.31
C HIS A 87 -5.54 -12.08 1.11
N ALA A 88 -5.07 -12.88 0.15
CA ALA A 88 -5.85 -13.24 -1.04
C ALA A 88 -7.12 -14.04 -0.68
N LEU A 89 -7.03 -14.96 0.29
CA LEU A 89 -8.17 -15.75 0.76
C LEU A 89 -9.21 -14.88 1.46
N ILE A 90 -8.76 -13.94 2.28
CA ILE A 90 -9.67 -13.04 3.01
C ILE A 90 -10.35 -12.07 2.06
N ILE A 91 -9.61 -11.48 1.11
CA ILE A 91 -10.20 -10.63 0.08
C ILE A 91 -11.22 -11.44 -0.72
N HIS A 92 -10.88 -12.66 -1.15
CA HIS A 92 -11.81 -13.52 -1.87
C HIS A 92 -13.08 -13.81 -1.05
N ALA A 93 -12.93 -14.15 0.23
CA ALA A 93 -14.07 -14.38 1.12
C ALA A 93 -14.94 -13.12 1.30
N LEU A 94 -14.34 -11.95 1.50
CA LEU A 94 -15.06 -10.67 1.63
C LEU A 94 -15.86 -10.36 0.35
N ARG A 95 -15.24 -10.54 -0.82
CA ARG A 95 -15.84 -10.28 -2.13
C ARG A 95 -16.99 -11.27 -2.42
N THR A 96 -16.79 -12.57 -2.17
CA THR A 96 -17.82 -13.61 -2.39
C THR A 96 -19.04 -13.47 -1.48
N ASN A 97 -18.85 -12.98 -0.24
CA ASN A 97 -19.96 -12.75 0.70
C ASN A 97 -20.63 -11.38 0.54
N GLY A 98 -20.24 -10.58 -0.46
CA GLY A 98 -20.84 -9.26 -0.72
C GLY A 98 -20.57 -8.23 0.38
N LEU A 99 -19.51 -8.40 1.17
CA LEU A 99 -19.11 -7.48 2.25
C LEU A 99 -18.35 -6.26 1.71
N GLU A 100 -18.79 -5.75 0.57
CA GLU A 100 -18.20 -4.64 -0.16
C GLU A 100 -19.08 -3.39 -0.04
N LEU A 101 -18.45 -2.27 0.21
CA LEU A 101 -19.12 -0.97 0.29
C LEU A 101 -19.06 -0.28 -1.08
N LYS A 102 -19.68 -0.88 -2.09
CA LYS A 102 -19.68 -0.37 -3.49
C LYS A 102 -20.12 1.08 -3.62
N ARG A 103 -21.01 1.52 -2.73
CA ARG A 103 -21.56 2.89 -2.71
C ARG A 103 -20.54 3.93 -2.20
N TRP A 104 -19.51 3.50 -1.48
CA TRP A 104 -18.50 4.38 -0.87
C TRP A 104 -17.09 3.84 -1.11
N PRO A 105 -16.51 4.03 -2.31
CA PRO A 105 -15.22 3.45 -2.67
C PRO A 105 -14.07 3.76 -1.68
N PRO A 106 -13.91 4.98 -1.13
CA PRO A 106 -12.87 5.24 -0.13
C PRO A 106 -13.07 4.42 1.15
N LEU A 107 -14.32 4.21 1.55
CA LEU A 107 -14.66 3.43 2.74
C LEU A 107 -14.45 1.93 2.48
N ASP A 108 -14.77 1.44 1.27
CA ASP A 108 -14.48 0.07 0.85
C ASP A 108 -12.97 -0.22 0.95
N ILE A 109 -12.12 0.70 0.48
CA ILE A 109 -10.66 0.54 0.56
C ILE A 109 -10.21 0.39 2.02
N VAL A 110 -10.65 1.28 2.91
CA VAL A 110 -10.28 1.24 4.33
C VAL A 110 -10.80 -0.04 4.99
N TRP A 111 -12.05 -0.41 4.71
CA TRP A 111 -12.69 -1.60 5.24
C TRP A 111 -11.98 -2.90 4.81
N VAL A 112 -11.83 -3.10 3.51
CA VAL A 112 -11.21 -4.31 2.96
C VAL A 112 -9.75 -4.40 3.40
N PHE A 113 -9.01 -3.29 3.40
CA PHE A 113 -7.64 -3.28 3.89
C PHE A 113 -7.57 -3.67 5.37
N ALA A 114 -8.36 -3.04 6.24
CA ALA A 114 -8.35 -3.31 7.67
C ALA A 114 -8.76 -4.76 7.96
N ALA A 115 -9.87 -5.23 7.40
CA ALA A 115 -10.35 -6.60 7.57
C ALA A 115 -9.31 -7.62 7.09
N THR A 116 -8.68 -7.37 5.94
CA THR A 116 -7.66 -8.25 5.37
C THR A 116 -6.40 -8.28 6.22
N VAL A 117 -5.87 -7.13 6.63
CA VAL A 117 -4.65 -7.06 7.47
C VAL A 117 -4.90 -7.71 8.82
N THR A 118 -6.01 -7.37 9.49
CA THR A 118 -6.34 -7.93 10.80
C THR A 118 -6.57 -9.44 10.73
N GLY A 119 -7.40 -9.89 9.79
CA GLY A 119 -7.67 -11.32 9.65
C GLY A 119 -6.42 -12.12 9.27
N SER A 120 -5.59 -11.59 8.37
CA SER A 120 -4.37 -12.29 7.95
C SER A 120 -3.32 -12.33 9.06
N LEU A 121 -3.23 -11.26 9.86
CA LEU A 121 -2.37 -11.22 11.03
C LEU A 121 -2.82 -12.24 12.09
N LEU A 122 -4.12 -12.32 12.38
CA LEU A 122 -4.68 -13.28 13.33
C LEU A 122 -4.45 -14.73 12.88
N LEU A 123 -4.70 -15.02 11.60
CA LEU A 123 -4.45 -16.35 11.02
C LEU A 123 -2.95 -16.69 11.06
N SER A 124 -2.09 -15.73 10.74
CA SER A 124 -0.64 -15.93 10.81
C SER A 124 -0.15 -16.19 12.23
N MET A 125 -0.68 -15.48 13.23
CA MET A 125 -0.38 -15.73 14.65
C MET A 125 -0.88 -17.11 15.10
N LEU A 126 -2.08 -17.51 14.67
CA LEU A 126 -2.64 -18.83 14.98
C LEU A 126 -1.79 -19.95 14.37
N LEU A 127 -1.37 -19.77 13.11
CA LEU A 127 -0.49 -20.70 12.41
C LEU A 127 0.84 -20.86 13.15
N GLN A 128 1.49 -19.75 13.54
CA GLN A 128 2.74 -19.81 14.31
C GLN A 128 2.57 -20.47 15.70
N ARG A 129 1.39 -20.36 16.31
CA ARG A 129 1.08 -21.05 17.58
C ARG A 129 0.96 -22.56 17.41
N ILE A 130 0.50 -23.02 16.25
CA ILE A 130 0.34 -24.43 15.89
C ILE A 130 1.67 -25.00 15.37
N ASP A 131 2.38 -24.26 14.52
CA ASP A 131 3.70 -24.61 13.97
C ASP A 131 4.84 -24.31 14.96
N LYS A 132 4.85 -25.05 16.07
CA LYS A 132 5.94 -24.98 17.06
C LYS A 132 7.32 -25.39 16.52
N ARG A 133 7.37 -26.03 15.34
CA ARG A 133 8.61 -26.53 14.73
C ARG A 133 9.17 -25.61 13.63
N LYS A 134 8.53 -24.47 13.34
CA LYS A 134 8.97 -23.45 12.36
C LYS A 134 9.24 -24.00 10.95
N TRP A 135 8.32 -24.81 10.43
CA TRP A 135 8.42 -25.32 9.05
C TRP A 135 8.07 -24.22 8.04
N VAL A 136 7.34 -23.20 8.49
CA VAL A 136 6.97 -22.03 7.69
C VAL A 136 7.64 -20.79 8.31
N SER A 137 8.56 -20.16 7.56
CA SER A 137 9.27 -18.92 7.96
C SER A 137 8.43 -17.67 7.80
#